data_AF-A0A8J7FKA0-F1
#
_entry.id   AF-A0A8J7FKA0-F1
#
_cell.length_a   1.000
_cell.length_b   1.000
_cell.length_c   1.000
_cell.angle_alpha   90.00
_cell.angle_beta   90.00
_cell.angle_gamma   90.00
#
_symmetry.space_group_name_H-M   'P 1'
#
loop_
_entity.id
_entity.type
_entity.pdbx_description
1 polymer ?
#
loop_
_entity_poly.entity_id
_entity_poly.type
_entity_poly.pdbx_seq_one_letter_code
_entity_poly.pdbx_strand_id
1 'polypeptide(L)' 'MLHAAGIHSHGELAQLGAVAAWRRIRRHAGKSVSLNLLWALEGALTGRHWQDIARKERSRLLAELAAQDEQDVPAPP' A
#
# COMPACT_ATOMS: atom_id res chain seq x y z
N MET A 1 -5.81 -11.70 -2.60
CA MET A 1 -7.05 -11.40 -1.86
C MET A 1 -6.68 -10.92 -0.46
N LEU A 2 -7.32 -9.87 0.08
CA LEU A 2 -6.89 -9.12 1.28
C LEU A 2 -6.62 -9.98 2.54
N HIS A 3 -7.14 -11.20 2.60
CA HIS A 3 -6.95 -12.11 3.74
C HIS A 3 -5.48 -12.54 3.99
N ALA A 4 -4.65 -12.60 2.94
CA ALA A 4 -3.24 -12.98 3.05
C ALA A 4 -2.34 -11.85 3.61
N ALA A 5 -2.90 -10.66 3.83
CA ALA A 5 -2.21 -9.47 4.29
C ALA A 5 -2.16 -9.30 5.82
N GLY A 6 -2.93 -10.10 6.56
CA GLY A 6 -3.19 -9.86 7.98
C GLY A 6 -3.98 -8.58 8.27
N ILE A 7 -4.74 -8.08 7.28
CA ILE A 7 -5.61 -6.90 7.43
C ILE A 7 -7.04 -7.43 7.51
N HIS A 8 -7.59 -7.46 8.71
CA HIS A 8 -8.86 -8.12 9.02
C HIS A 8 -10.02 -7.13 9.10
N SER A 9 -9.74 -5.83 9.19
CA SER A 9 -10.76 -4.80 9.20
C SER A 9 -10.35 -3.54 8.43
N HIS A 10 -11.37 -2.77 8.02
CA HIS A 10 -11.16 -1.44 7.46
C HIS A 10 -10.48 -0.49 8.46
N GLY A 11 -10.76 -0.63 9.77
CA GLY A 11 -10.13 0.17 10.82
C GLY A 11 -8.62 -0.05 10.91
N GLU A 12 -8.17 -1.30 10.85
CA GLU A 12 -6.73 -1.62 10.79
C GLU A 12 -6.07 -1.08 9.53
N LEU A 13 -6.75 -1.20 8.38
CA LEU A 13 -6.26 -0.62 7.13
C LEU A 13 -6.12 0.90 7.24
N ALA A 14 -7.08 1.57 7.89
CA ALA A 14 -7.09 3.02 8.03
C ALA A 14 -6.00 3.52 8.98
N GLN A 15 -5.75 2.79 10.07
CA GLN A 15 -4.64 3.08 10.98
C GLN A 15 -3.27 2.88 10.32
N LEU A 16 -3.15 1.86 9.47
CA LEU A 16 -1.89 1.53 8.79
C LEU A 16 -1.62 2.41 7.56
N GLY A 17 -2.66 2.74 6.80
CA GLY A 17 -2.57 3.41 5.50
C GLY A 17 -2.29 2.43 4.33
N ALA A 18 -2.67 2.84 3.11
CA ALA A 18 -2.59 2.00 1.92
C ALA A 18 -1.15 1.62 1.54
N VAL A 19 -0.20 2.54 1.65
CA VAL A 19 1.22 2.31 1.28
C VAL A 19 1.86 1.27 2.20
N ALA A 20 1.71 1.43 3.51
CA ALA A 20 2.29 0.50 4.48
C ALA A 20 1.61 -0.89 4.42
N ALA A 21 0.29 -0.93 4.20
CA ALA A 21 -0.46 -2.16 3.94
C ALA A 21 0.08 -2.91 2.71
N TRP A 22 0.24 -2.20 1.58
CA TRP A 22 0.77 -2.77 0.36
C TRP A 22 2.20 -3.30 0.53
N ARG A 23 3.07 -2.56 1.23
CA ARG A 23 4.43 -3.01 1.54
C ARG A 23 4.46 -4.30 2.36
N ARG A 24 3.62 -4.40 3.41
CA ARG A 24 3.49 -5.65 4.19
C ARG A 24 3.10 -6.82 3.29
N ILE A 25 2.10 -6.62 2.43
CA ILE A 25 1.66 -7.66 1.49
C ILE A 25 2.78 -8.05 0.52
N ARG A 26 3.49 -7.07 -0.06
CA ARG A 26 4.63 -7.31 -0.96
C ARG A 26 5.77 -8.08 -0.26
N ARG A 27 6.02 -7.82 1.02
CA ARG A 27 7.03 -8.56 1.80
C ARG A 27 6.64 -10.04 2.00
N HIS A 28 5.36 -10.35 2.22
CA HIS A 28 4.90 -11.72 2.42
C HIS A 28 4.64 -12.50 1.12
N ALA A 29 4.02 -11.86 0.12
CA ALA A 29 3.61 -12.48 -1.13
C ALA A 29 4.63 -12.32 -2.27
N GLY A 30 5.68 -11.53 -2.06
CA GLY A 30 6.79 -11.34 -3.00
C GLY A 30 6.54 -10.29 -4.09
N LYS A 31 7.46 -10.24 -5.06
CA LYS A 31 7.53 -9.20 -6.10
C LYS A 31 6.37 -9.22 -7.12
N SER A 32 5.53 -10.26 -7.10
CA SER A 32 4.34 -10.36 -7.98
C SER A 32 3.19 -9.44 -7.56
N VAL A 33 3.26 -8.86 -6.36
CA VAL A 33 2.28 -7.91 -5.86
C VAL A 33 2.35 -6.62 -6.69
N SER A 34 1.30 -6.37 -7.46
CA SER A 34 1.23 -5.22 -8.36
C SER A 34 0.75 -3.95 -7.65
N LEU A 35 1.07 -2.79 -8.24
CA LEU A 35 0.58 -1.49 -7.78
C LEU A 35 -0.95 -1.35 -7.88
N ASN A 36 -1.63 -2.18 -8.65
CA ASN A 36 -3.10 -2.18 -8.68
C ASN A 36 -3.68 -2.49 -7.30
N LEU A 37 -2.99 -3.29 -6.50
CA LEU A 37 -3.38 -3.51 -5.11
C LEU A 37 -3.24 -2.23 -4.28
N LEU A 38 -2.20 -1.42 -4.50
CA LEU A 38 -2.02 -0.14 -3.81
C LEU A 38 -3.20 0.80 -4.10
N TRP A 39 -3.61 0.90 -5.37
CA TRP A 39 -4.77 1.71 -5.77
C TRP A 39 -6.07 1.21 -5.16
N ALA A 40 -6.25 -0.11 -5.09
CA ALA A 40 -7.42 -0.72 -4.48
C ALA A 40 -7.49 -0.47 -2.97
N LEU A 41 -6.35 -0.52 -2.27
CA LEU A 41 -6.29 -0.24 -0.83
C LEU A 41 -6.63 1.21 -0.52
N GLU A 42 -6.07 2.17 -1.27
CA GLU A 42 -6.40 3.59 -1.11
C GLU A 42 -7.86 3.89 -1.49
N GLY A 43 -8.37 3.25 -2.55
CA GLY A 43 -9.77 3.35 -2.94
C GLY A 43 -10.70 2.82 -1.85
N ALA A 44 -10.34 1.70 -1.22
CA ALA A 44 -11.08 1.13 -0.10
C ALA A 44 -11.08 2.06 1.13
N LEU A 45 -9.97 2.76 1.40
CA LEU A 45 -9.87 3.74 2.49
C LEU A 45 -10.67 5.01 2.26
N THR A 46 -10.64 5.50 1.02
CA THR A 46 -11.22 6.81 0.69
C THR A 46 -12.61 6.72 0.08
N GLY A 47 -13.16 5.52 -0.09
CA GLY A 47 -14.46 5.30 -0.72
C GLY A 47 -14.49 5.67 -2.21
N ARG A 48 -13.34 5.67 -2.89
CA ARG A 48 -13.18 6.10 -4.29
C ARG A 48 -12.80 4.93 -5.20
N HIS A 49 -13.19 5.02 -6.46
CA HIS A 49 -12.84 4.00 -7.44
C HIS A 49 -11.33 3.98 -7.70
N TRP A 50 -10.73 2.79 -7.77
CA TRP A 50 -9.28 2.61 -7.89
C TRP A 50 -8.68 3.30 -9.14
N GLN A 51 -9.45 3.47 -10.21
CA GLN A 51 -9.01 4.20 -11.41
C GLN A 51 -8.85 5.70 -11.16
N ASP A 52 -9.70 6.28 -10.31
CA ASP A 52 -9.59 7.70 -9.95
C ASP A 52 -8.36 7.94 -9.08
N ILE A 53 -8.07 7.02 -8.15
CA ILE A 53 -6.84 7.03 -7.36
C ILE A 53 -5.62 6.97 -8.29
N ALA A 54 -5.59 5.99 -9.20
CA ALA A 54 -4.47 5.80 -10.13
C ALA A 54 -4.25 7.02 -11.04
N ARG A 55 -5.31 7.79 -11.34
CA ARG A 55 -5.23 9.00 -12.15
C ARG A 55 -4.79 10.22 -11.35
N LYS A 56 -5.30 10.40 -10.12
CA LYS A 56 -5.16 11.65 -9.36
C LYS A 56 -4.05 11.60 -8.31
N GLU A 57 -3.79 10.43 -7.73
CA GLU A 57 -2.96 10.29 -6.54
C GLU A 57 -1.77 9.35 -6.70
N ARG A 58 -1.61 8.74 -7.88
CA ARG A 58 -0.49 7.85 -8.18
C ARG A 58 0.86 8.46 -7.82
N SER A 59 1.13 9.70 -8.21
CA SER A 59 2.43 10.34 -7.93
C SER A 59 2.68 10.49 -6.44
N ARG A 60 1.66 10.90 -5.67
CA ARG A 60 1.74 11.01 -4.20
C ARG A 60 2.03 9.65 -3.57
N LEU A 61 1.25 8.63 -3.92
CA LEU A 61 1.38 7.28 -3.36
C LEU A 61 2.71 6.61 -3.72
N LEU A 62 3.22 6.84 -4.93
CA LEU A 62 4.54 6.35 -5.34
C LEU A 62 5.68 7.08 -4.62
N ALA A 63 5.55 8.39 -4.41
CA ALA A 63 6.53 9.15 -3.65
C ALA A 63 6.57 8.69 -2.17
N GLU A 64 5.41 8.48 -1.56
CA GLU A 64 5.30 7.94 -0.21
C GLU A 64 5.87 6.51 -0.14
N LEU A 65 5.59 5.67 -1.13
CA LEU A 65 6.17 4.33 -1.21
C LEU A 65 7.70 4.37 -1.29
N ALA A 66 8.26 5.24 -2.14
CA ALA A 66 9.70 5.38 -2.28
C ALA A 66 10.35 5.88 -0.98
N ALA A 67 9.76 6.90 -0.35
CA ALA A 67 10.24 7.42 0.93
C ALA A 67 10.22 6.32 2.02
N GLN A 68 9.19 5.50 2.06
CA GLN A 68 9.08 4.40 3.01
C GLN A 68 10.03 3.22 2.72
N ASP A 69 10.36 2.96 1.46
CA ASP A 69 11.36 1.95 1.09
C ASP A 69 12.78 2.43 1.46
N GLU A 70 13.07 3.73 1.38
CA GLU A 70 14.34 4.32 1.82
C GLU A 70 14.54 4.23 3.35
N GLN A 71 13.46 4.39 4.12
CA GLN A 71 13.48 4.21 5.58
C GLN A 71 13.62 2.74 6.03
N ASP A 72 13.40 1.77 5.13
CA ASP A 72 13.53 0.33 5.39
C ASP A 72 14.99 -0.16 5.14
N VAL A 73 15.89 0.73 4.73
CA VAL A 73 17.33 0.42 4.59
C VAL A 73 17.94 0.31 5.99
N PRO A 74 18.41 -0.87 6.42
CA PRO A 74 19.07 -0.99 7.72
C PRO A 74 20.31 -0.09 7.73
N ALA A 75 20.51 0.65 8.83
CA ALA A 75 21.70 1.47 9.02
C ALA A 75 22.96 0.62 8.74
N PRO A 76 23.95 1.16 8.00
CA PRO A 76 25.19 0.44 7.77
C PRO A 76 25.86 0.11 9.12
N PRO A 77 26.57 -1.04 9.22
CA PRO A 77 27.20 -1.49 10.46
C PRO A 77 28.26 -0.52 10.98
#